data_AF-A0A2E1VI39-F1
#
_entry.id   AF-A0A2E1VI39-F1
#
_cell.length_a   1.000
_cell.length_b   1.000
_cell.length_c   1.000
_cell.angle_alpha   90.00
_cell.angle_beta   90.00
_cell.angle_gamma   90.00
#
_symmetry.space_group_name_H-M   'P 1'
#
loop_
_entity.id
_entity.type
_entity.pdbx_description
1 polymer ?
#
loop_
_entity_poly.entity_id
_entity_poly.type
_entity_poly.pdbx_seq_one_letter_code
_entity_poly.pdbx_strand_id
1 'polypeptide(L)'
;MIDKTGSMHAQLVMDQIKAYQTRVNQTREPEAAIAPTEIQKPTFGETINQMVTDVNSAQMQSAELRAAYERGENVPLTDVVIGMQKSSLAFEATLQIRNKVLKAYEEIMNMPV
;
A
#
# COMPACT_ATOMS: atom_id res chain seq x y z
N MET A 1 -33.24 0.96 -66.74
CA MET A 1 -31.82 1.29 -66.53
C MET A 1 -31.63 1.52 -65.04
N ILE A 2 -31.04 0.54 -64.33
CA ILE A 2 -30.92 0.53 -62.86
C ILE A 2 -29.44 0.64 -62.50
N ASP A 3 -29.21 1.51 -61.54
CA ASP A 3 -27.97 2.05 -61.01
C ASP A 3 -26.90 1.00 -60.67
N LYS A 4 -25.94 0.77 -61.59
CA LYS A 4 -24.78 -0.11 -61.37
C LYS A 4 -23.62 0.61 -60.66
N THR A 5 -23.61 1.95 -60.68
CA THR A 5 -22.53 2.79 -60.16
C THR A 5 -22.62 3.00 -58.65
N GLY A 6 -23.83 3.07 -58.08
CA GLY A 6 -24.04 3.14 -56.63
C GLY A 6 -23.59 1.88 -55.88
N SER A 7 -23.75 0.69 -56.47
CA SER A 7 -23.34 -0.59 -55.85
C SER A 7 -21.82 -0.75 -55.73
N MET A 8 -21.07 -0.23 -56.71
CA MET A 8 -19.61 -0.31 -56.74
C MET A 8 -18.98 0.63 -55.69
N HIS A 9 -19.58 1.80 -55.46
CA HIS A 9 -19.12 2.72 -54.42
C HIS A 9 -19.45 2.21 -53.01
N ALA A 10 -20.63 1.60 -52.81
CA ALA A 10 -20.99 0.98 -51.53
C ALA A 10 -20.07 -0.20 -51.17
N GLN A 11 -19.61 -0.96 -52.17
CA GLN A 11 -18.64 -2.05 -51.98
C GLN A 11 -17.26 -1.51 -51.57
N LEU A 12 -16.80 -0.41 -52.17
CA LEU A 12 -15.55 0.26 -51.79
C LEU A 12 -15.58 0.80 -50.36
N VAL A 13 -16.69 1.41 -49.94
CA VAL A 13 -16.84 1.93 -48.57
C VAL A 13 -16.91 0.77 -47.56
N MET A 14 -17.58 -0.32 -47.89
CA MET A 14 -17.63 -1.51 -47.01
C MET A 14 -16.26 -2.17 -46.85
N ASP A 15 -15.45 -2.20 -47.91
CA ASP A 15 -14.09 -2.74 -47.83
C ASP A 15 -13.18 -1.84 -46.97
N GLN A 16 -13.37 -0.52 -47.07
CA GLN A 16 -12.68 0.46 -46.22
C GLN A 16 -13.04 0.29 -44.73
N ILE A 17 -14.32 0.04 -44.41
CA ILE A 17 -14.77 -0.19 -43.03
C ILE A 17 -14.18 -1.49 -42.47
N LYS A 18 -14.12 -2.58 -43.26
CA LYS A 18 -13.53 -3.87 -42.84
C LYS A 18 -12.02 -3.77 -42.60
N ALA A 19 -11.31 -3.05 -43.47
CA ALA A 19 -9.88 -2.80 -43.29
C ALA A 19 -9.61 -1.95 -42.03
N TYR A 20 -10.49 -1.00 -41.72
CA TYR A 20 -10.40 -0.22 -40.50
C TYR A 20 -10.68 -1.06 -39.24
N GLN A 21 -11.70 -1.92 -39.26
CA GLN A 21 -12.01 -2.84 -38.16
C GLN A 21 -10.85 -3.80 -37.86
N THR A 22 -10.20 -4.30 -38.90
CA THR A 22 -9.07 -5.24 -38.74
C THR A 22 -7.85 -4.55 -38.14
N ARG A 23 -7.56 -3.29 -38.51
CA ARG A 23 -6.52 -2.49 -37.84
C ARG A 23 -6.86 -2.26 -36.37
N VAL A 24 -8.09 -1.87 -36.05
CA VAL A 24 -8.51 -1.63 -34.65
C VAL A 24 -8.44 -2.89 -33.79
N ASN A 25 -8.65 -4.07 -34.37
CA ASN A 25 -8.48 -5.35 -33.67
C ASN A 25 -7.00 -5.80 -33.58
N GLN A 26 -6.13 -5.40 -34.50
CA GLN A 26 -4.70 -5.76 -34.46
C GLN A 26 -3.88 -4.87 -33.52
N THR A 27 -4.28 -3.61 -33.29
CA THR A 27 -3.68 -2.76 -32.25
C THR A 27 -4.24 -3.00 -30.85
N ARG A 28 -5.26 -3.87 -30.72
CA ARG A 28 -5.68 -4.45 -29.45
C ARG A 28 -4.99 -5.80 -29.30
N GLU A 29 -3.67 -5.75 -29.14
CA GLU A 29 -3.00 -6.79 -28.38
C GLU A 29 -3.80 -6.99 -27.09
N PRO A 30 -4.06 -8.23 -26.64
CA PRO A 30 -4.62 -8.43 -25.32
C PRO A 30 -3.63 -7.79 -24.36
N GLU A 31 -3.96 -6.61 -23.86
CA GLU A 31 -3.29 -6.00 -22.72
C GLU A 31 -3.25 -7.11 -21.69
N ALA A 32 -2.06 -7.68 -21.49
CA ALA A 32 -1.86 -8.79 -20.59
C ALA A 32 -2.53 -8.35 -19.29
N ALA A 33 -3.62 -9.02 -18.93
CA ALA A 33 -4.36 -8.69 -17.74
C ALA A 33 -3.31 -8.61 -16.63
N ILE A 34 -3.10 -7.40 -16.11
CA ILE A 34 -2.22 -7.21 -14.96
C ILE A 34 -2.92 -8.03 -13.89
N ALA A 35 -2.41 -9.24 -13.66
CA ALA A 35 -2.92 -10.08 -12.60
C ALA A 35 -2.97 -9.20 -11.36
N PRO A 36 -4.05 -9.22 -10.57
CA PRO A 36 -4.05 -8.51 -9.30
C PRO A 36 -2.82 -9.02 -8.55
N THR A 37 -1.79 -8.18 -8.44
CA THR A 37 -0.74 -8.40 -7.47
C THR A 37 -1.49 -8.32 -6.15
N GLU A 38 -1.87 -9.48 -5.61
CA GLU A 38 -2.29 -9.57 -4.23
C GLU A 38 -1.07 -9.17 -3.42
N ILE A 39 -0.98 -7.88 -3.14
CA ILE A 39 -0.13 -7.36 -2.09
C ILE A 39 -0.70 -8.04 -0.85
N GLN A 40 -0.08 -9.13 -0.43
CA GLN A 40 -0.34 -9.78 0.84
C GLN A 40 -0.11 -8.71 1.90
N LYS A 41 -1.20 -8.07 2.30
CA LYS A 41 -1.16 -7.09 3.39
C LYS A 41 -0.80 -7.89 4.62
N PRO A 42 0.22 -7.47 5.38
CA PRO A 42 0.60 -8.17 6.60
C PRO A 42 -0.62 -8.35 7.48
N THR A 43 -0.78 -9.56 7.98
CA THR A 43 -1.89 -9.93 8.85
C THR A 43 -1.80 -9.08 10.11
N PHE A 44 -2.94 -8.76 10.73
CA PHE A 44 -2.96 -7.95 11.96
C PHE A 44 -1.99 -8.48 13.03
N GLY A 45 -1.91 -9.80 13.22
CA GLY A 45 -0.98 -10.44 14.15
C GLY A 45 0.50 -10.27 13.78
N GLU A 46 0.84 -10.28 12.48
CA GLU A 46 2.20 -9.99 12.00
C GLU A 46 2.57 -8.52 12.24
N THR A 47 1.59 -7.62 12.08
CA THR A 47 1.78 -6.19 12.37
C THR A 47 2.02 -5.95 13.86
N ILE A 48 1.27 -6.62 14.74
CA ILE A 48 1.49 -6.53 16.19
C ILE A 48 2.86 -7.10 16.59
N ASN A 49 3.25 -8.25 16.04
CA ASN A 49 4.59 -8.80 16.28
C ASN A 49 5.69 -7.83 15.81
N GLN A 50 5.54 -7.25 14.62
CA GLN A 50 6.48 -6.26 14.10
C GLN A 50 6.55 -5.03 15.03
N MET A 51 5.43 -4.53 15.52
CA MET A 51 5.41 -3.42 16.47
C MET A 51 6.16 -3.74 17.77
N VAL A 52 6.02 -4.95 18.31
CA VAL A 52 6.77 -5.37 19.52
C VAL A 52 8.28 -5.41 19.24
N THR A 53 8.68 -5.95 18.08
CA THR A 53 10.08 -5.96 17.65
C THR A 53 10.62 -4.54 17.46
N ASP A 54 9.84 -3.64 16.86
CA ASP A 54 10.22 -2.25 16.63
C ASP A 54 10.42 -1.49 17.95
N VAL A 55 9.56 -1.72 18.94
CA VAL A 55 9.72 -1.13 20.30
C VAL A 55 10.99 -1.63 20.98
N ASN A 56 11.28 -2.93 20.88
CA ASN A 56 12.51 -3.49 21.44
C ASN A 56 13.76 -2.87 20.78
N SER A 57 13.74 -2.73 19.46
CA SER A 57 14.81 -2.07 18.70
C SER A 57 14.98 -0.60 19.10
N ALA A 58 13.88 0.14 19.22
CA ALA A 58 13.90 1.53 19.67
C ALA A 58 14.44 1.68 21.10
N GLN A 59 14.13 0.75 22.01
CA GLN A 59 14.69 0.72 23.36
C GLN A 59 16.21 0.48 23.35
N MET A 60 16.69 -0.47 22.55
CA MET A 60 18.12 -0.74 22.42
C MET A 60 18.88 0.46 21.84
N GLN A 61 18.35 1.06 20.77
CA GLN A 61 18.95 2.24 20.15
C GLN A 61 18.98 3.44 21.10
N SER A 62 17.94 3.61 21.92
CA SER A 62 17.91 4.64 22.96
C SER A 62 18.96 4.39 24.06
N ALA A 63 19.21 3.13 24.43
CA ALA A 63 20.25 2.78 25.39
C ALA A 63 21.65 3.04 24.82
N GLU A 64 21.87 2.75 23.54
CA GLU A 64 23.11 3.04 22.82
C GLU A 64 23.37 4.53 22.71
N LEU A 65 22.36 5.32 22.33
CA LEU A 65 22.46 6.79 22.26
C LEU A 65 22.75 7.42 23.63
N ARG A 66 22.16 6.88 24.71
CA ARG A 66 22.49 7.30 26.08
C ARG A 66 23.94 7.00 26.43
N ALA A 67 24.40 5.79 26.15
CA ALA A 67 25.79 5.42 26.40
C ALA A 67 26.79 6.23 25.54
N ALA A 68 26.41 6.61 24.32
CA ALA A 68 27.16 7.52 23.46
C ALA A 68 27.24 8.94 24.05
N TYR A 69 26.11 9.47 24.52
CA TYR A 69 26.04 10.78 25.15
C TYR A 69 26.84 10.84 26.47
N GLU A 70 26.72 9.83 27.34
CA GLU A 70 27.49 9.72 28.58
C GLU A 70 29.00 9.60 28.34
N ARG A 71 29.41 9.04 27.18
CA ARG A 71 30.81 9.01 26.71
C ARG A 71 31.29 10.32 26.11
N GLY A 72 30.43 11.33 25.99
CA GLY A 72 30.78 12.65 25.45
C GLY A 72 30.82 12.72 23.93
N GLU A 73 30.11 11.84 23.21
CA GLU A 73 29.95 11.96 21.75
C GLU A 73 29.10 13.20 21.39
N ASN A 74 29.43 13.85 20.27
CA ASN A 74 28.78 15.09 19.77
C ASN A 74 27.33 14.80 19.29
N VAL A 75 26.40 14.56 20.22
CA VAL A 75 24.96 14.50 19.92
C VAL A 75 24.35 15.88 20.15
N PRO A 76 23.77 16.52 19.12
CA PRO A 76 23.11 17.81 19.28
C PRO A 76 21.96 17.73 20.29
N LEU A 77 21.90 18.69 21.22
CA LEU A 77 20.82 18.78 22.23
C LEU A 77 19.41 18.77 21.57
N THR A 78 19.29 19.32 20.36
CA THR A 78 18.07 19.27 19.54
C THR A 78 17.61 17.85 19.23
N ASP A 79 18.53 16.94 18.93
CA ASP A 79 18.19 15.56 18.59
C ASP A 79 17.68 14.79 19.81
N VAL A 80 18.22 15.10 21.00
CA VAL A 80 17.74 14.55 22.28
C VAL A 80 16.30 15.00 22.55
N VAL A 81 16.01 16.30 22.43
CA VAL A 81 14.66 16.84 22.68
C VAL A 81 13.64 16.32 21.66
N ILE A 82 14.01 16.22 20.38
CA ILE A 82 13.15 15.63 19.35
C ILE A 82 12.93 14.14 19.61
N GLY A 83 13.98 13.41 20.02
CA GLY A 83 13.88 12.00 20.41
C GLY A 83 12.92 11.79 21.58
N MET A 84 12.95 12.66 22.59
CA MET A 84 12.02 12.64 23.72
C MET A 84 10.57 12.88 23.28
N GLN A 85 10.33 13.88 22.42
CA GLN A 85 8.99 14.17 21.91
C GLN A 85 8.43 13.03 21.06
N LYS A 86 9.25 12.46 20.17
CA LYS A 86 8.87 11.29 19.36
C LYS A 86 8.52 10.08 20.25
N SER A 87 9.33 9.83 21.28
CA SER A 87 9.10 8.72 22.22
C SER A 87 7.79 8.89 23.00
N SER A 88 7.49 10.12 23.46
CA SER A 88 6.23 10.41 24.15
C SER A 88 5.02 10.18 23.25
N LEU A 89 5.08 10.64 22.00
CA LEU A 89 4.00 10.46 21.03
C LEU A 89 3.80 8.98 20.66
N ALA A 90 4.89 8.24 20.45
CA ALA A 90 4.85 6.81 20.16
C ALA A 90 4.27 6.00 21.33
N PHE A 91 4.60 6.38 22.57
CA PHE A 91 4.04 5.75 23.77
C PHE A 91 2.53 5.96 23.87
N GLU A 92 2.06 7.19 23.65
CA GLU A 92 0.62 7.49 23.66
C GLU A 92 -0.13 6.70 22.58
N ALA A 93 0.42 6.64 21.36
CA ALA A 93 -0.12 5.83 20.27
C ALA A 93 -0.20 4.34 20.64
N THR A 94 0.84 3.81 21.30
CA THR A 94 0.87 2.42 21.77
C THR A 94 -0.23 2.15 22.80
N LEU A 95 -0.47 3.08 23.73
CA LEU A 95 -1.54 2.94 24.71
C LEU A 95 -2.92 2.90 24.03
N GLN A 96 -3.13 3.73 23.01
CA GLN A 96 -4.38 3.73 22.23
C GLN A 96 -4.57 2.42 21.45
N ILE A 97 -3.50 1.90 20.84
CA ILE A 97 -3.54 0.61 20.14
C ILE A 97 -3.86 -0.52 21.12
N ARG A 98 -3.18 -0.58 22.27
CA ARG A 98 -3.47 -1.55 23.34
C ARG A 98 -4.95 -1.54 23.71
N ASN A 99 -5.51 -0.36 23.98
CA ASN A 99 -6.90 -0.23 24.39
C ASN A 99 -7.88 -0.67 23.28
N LYS A 100 -7.56 -0.40 22.01
CA LYS A 100 -8.36 -0.88 20.87
C LYS A 100 -8.27 -2.39 20.69
N VAL A 101 -7.09 -2.98 20.87
CA VAL A 101 -6.89 -4.44 20.81
C VAL A 101 -7.68 -5.15 21.90
N LEU A 102 -7.64 -4.63 23.14
CA LEU A 102 -8.41 -5.19 24.26
C LEU A 102 -9.92 -5.13 23.99
N LYS A 103 -10.41 -3.99 23.49
CA LYS A 103 -11.83 -3.85 23.10
C LYS A 103 -12.23 -4.82 22.00
N ALA A 104 -11.41 -4.98 20.97
CA ALA A 104 -11.67 -5.91 19.87
C ALA A 104 -11.72 -7.38 20.37
N TYR A 105 -10.86 -7.73 21.33
CA TYR A 105 -10.90 -9.05 21.98
C TYR A 105 -12.19 -9.22 22.81
N GLU A 106 -12.54 -8.23 23.63
CA GLU A 106 -13.79 -8.23 24.41
C GLU A 106 -15.03 -8.31 23.51
N GLU A 107 -15.03 -7.62 22.36
CA GLU A 107 -16.13 -7.63 21.39
C GLU A 107 -16.30 -9.01 20.72
N ILE A 108 -15.20 -9.67 20.35
CA ILE A 108 -15.26 -11.05 19.83
C ILE A 108 -15.78 -12.02 20.90
N MET A 109 -15.37 -11.85 22.16
CA MET A 109 -15.79 -12.71 23.26
C MET A 109 -17.26 -12.51 23.66
N ASN A 110 -17.77 -11.29 23.53
CA ASN A 110 -19.17 -10.94 23.84
C ASN A 110 -20.11 -11.10 22.64
N MET A 111 -19.59 -11.52 21.47
CA MET A 111 -20.43 -11.83 20.32
C MET A 111 -21.25 -13.09 20.66
N PRO A 112 -22.59 -13.02 20.68
CA PRO A 112 -23.39 -14.22 20.90
C PRO A 112 -23.21 -15.17 19.71
N VAL A 113 -22.91 -16.43 20.00
CA VAL A 113 -22.93 -17.53 19.01
C VAL A 113 -24.34 -17.83 18.54
#